data_AF-A0A1Y6BRL4-F1
#
_entry.id   AF-A0A1Y6BRL4-F1
#
_cell.length_a   1.000
_cell.length_b   1.000
_cell.length_c   1.000
_cell.angle_alpha   90.00
_cell.angle_beta   90.00
_cell.angle_gamma   90.00
#
_symmetry.space_group_name_H-M   'P 1'
#
loop_
_entity.id
_entity.type
_entity.pdbx_description
1 polymer ?
#
loop_
_entity_poly.entity_id
_entity_poly.type
_entity_poly.pdbx_seq_one_letter_code
_entity_poly.pdbx_strand_id
1 'polypeptide(L)'
;MAASAKEVWRKKTVEEVKLETKSLLDTIVANEGLDAKLDFIMNEIKELDLALDPMSFLKRFILIISALFHHMRFGGLNRKQIVDLTDMAYAILRVSGIKPGKSQVSFLYGELHLVLSEIHLSNGEFLEALWEQQISANLSNDTPEMIATRELGMGIYSLRLGHSHLANAYFDKAESDSESQQTIMKSQLNRVRSLRLASRRDAALKLCDQYMAQLDDNSPYRTELIWEKTCLEMIASENPLGLTKLCKRGQPHYHTSYLLECFLWLRCLPSTQWFNKLPKLSSLAQYKEVRLKHYPILYAVCQAVEAAYDKEIPISSRLGTLKKVLPKLRSIRNIDKELLAWLAVTRWLHRNRYKDLAALTFHEYLSLSNRLSLNQSQDALGVASDLTKIDWVQKL
;
A
#
# COMPACT_ATOMS: atom_id res chain seq x y z
N MET A 1 -23.41 11.65 -42.56
CA MET A 1 -23.88 11.37 -41.19
C MET A 1 -22.70 10.83 -40.40
N ALA A 2 -22.16 11.59 -39.45
CA ALA A 2 -21.09 11.09 -38.59
C ALA A 2 -21.65 9.96 -37.74
N ALA A 3 -21.01 8.78 -37.76
CA ALA A 3 -21.38 7.68 -36.87
C ALA A 3 -21.36 8.20 -35.43
N SER A 4 -22.41 7.93 -34.65
CA SER A 4 -22.43 8.40 -33.26
C SER A 4 -21.26 7.73 -32.53
N ALA A 5 -20.56 8.45 -31.65
CA ALA A 5 -19.42 7.90 -30.89
C ALA A 5 -19.74 6.57 -30.19
N LYS A 6 -21.02 6.38 -29.82
CA LYS A 6 -21.57 5.13 -29.25
C LYS A 6 -21.44 3.91 -30.17
N GLU A 7 -21.47 4.08 -31.49
CA GLU A 7 -21.31 2.99 -32.45
C GLU A 7 -19.85 2.58 -32.63
N VAL A 8 -18.94 3.55 -32.43
CA VAL A 8 -17.50 3.41 -32.63
C VAL A 8 -16.82 2.79 -31.41
N TRP A 9 -17.20 3.22 -30.20
CA TRP A 9 -16.54 2.75 -28.97
C TRP A 9 -17.11 1.41 -28.52
N ARG A 10 -16.48 0.33 -29.00
CA ARG A 10 -16.72 -1.03 -28.53
C ARG A 10 -15.56 -1.48 -27.65
N LYS A 11 -15.82 -2.42 -26.73
CA LYS A 11 -14.77 -2.99 -25.85
C LYS A 11 -13.53 -3.42 -26.64
N LYS A 12 -13.72 -4.10 -27.77
CA LYS A 12 -12.63 -4.51 -28.66
C LYS A 12 -11.79 -3.32 -29.17
N THR A 13 -12.44 -2.28 -29.67
CA THR A 13 -11.79 -1.06 -30.18
C THR A 13 -11.04 -0.32 -29.07
N VAL A 14 -11.62 -0.25 -27.87
CA VAL A 14 -10.94 0.33 -26.69
C VAL A 14 -9.64 -0.43 -26.40
N GLU A 15 -9.67 -1.76 -26.38
CA GLU A 15 -8.49 -2.59 -26.11
C GLU A 15 -7.43 -2.49 -27.22
N GLU A 16 -7.85 -2.40 -28.48
CA GLU A 16 -6.95 -2.16 -29.62
C GLU A 16 -6.20 -0.83 -29.47
N VAL A 17 -6.91 0.27 -29.20
CA VAL A 17 -6.28 1.59 -29.02
C VAL A 17 -5.40 1.63 -27.77
N LYS A 18 -5.78 0.93 -26.69
CA LYS A 18 -4.93 0.78 -25.50
C LYS A 18 -3.62 0.06 -25.84
N LEU A 19 -3.69 -1.02 -26.61
CA LEU A 19 -2.52 -1.80 -27.00
C LEU A 19 -1.59 -0.99 -27.91
N GLU A 20 -2.14 -0.30 -28.91
CA GLU A 20 -1.38 0.59 -29.80
C GLU A 20 -0.70 1.72 -29.02
N THR A 21 -1.45 2.39 -28.14
CA THR A 21 -0.92 3.46 -27.28
C THR A 21 0.18 2.93 -26.38
N LYS A 22 0.00 1.76 -25.77
CA LYS A 22 1.02 1.13 -24.93
C LYS A 22 2.30 0.85 -25.73
N SER A 23 2.19 0.21 -26.89
CA SER A 23 3.35 -0.08 -27.75
C SER A 23 4.10 1.19 -28.14
N LEU A 24 3.39 2.25 -28.51
CA LEU A 24 3.99 3.56 -28.82
C LEU A 24 4.76 4.13 -27.62
N LEU A 25 4.12 4.14 -26.44
CA LEU A 25 4.75 4.67 -25.22
C LEU A 25 5.93 3.82 -24.75
N ASP A 26 5.91 2.50 -24.98
CA ASP A 26 7.02 1.61 -24.66
C ASP A 26 8.22 1.87 -25.60
N THR A 27 7.98 2.19 -26.88
CA THR A 27 9.03 2.64 -27.82
C THR A 27 9.68 3.95 -27.36
N ILE A 28 8.89 4.92 -26.90
CA ILE A 28 9.43 6.19 -26.38
C ILE A 28 10.31 5.95 -25.14
N VAL A 29 9.87 5.09 -24.21
CA VAL A 29 10.67 4.75 -23.03
C VAL A 29 11.99 4.07 -23.41
N ALA A 30 11.97 3.19 -24.42
CA ALA A 30 13.17 2.52 -24.89
C ALA A 30 14.19 3.48 -25.53
N ASN A 31 13.70 4.52 -26.24
CA ASN A 31 14.56 5.44 -26.98
C ASN A 31 15.01 6.66 -26.16
N GLU A 32 14.12 7.23 -25.36
CA GLU A 32 14.29 8.55 -24.72
C GLU A 32 14.18 8.51 -23.19
N GLY A 33 13.68 7.41 -22.63
CA GLY A 33 13.55 7.21 -21.19
C GLY A 33 12.17 7.55 -20.62
N LEU A 34 12.05 7.43 -19.29
CA LEU A 34 10.76 7.57 -18.59
C LEU A 34 10.24 9.01 -18.57
N ASP A 35 11.11 10.00 -18.43
CA ASP A 35 10.68 11.40 -18.34
C ASP A 35 10.05 11.87 -19.67
N ALA A 36 10.68 11.50 -20.81
CA ALA A 36 10.16 11.79 -22.15
C ALA A 36 8.76 11.18 -22.40
N LYS A 37 8.44 10.05 -21.77
CA LYS A 37 7.10 9.44 -21.88
C LYS A 37 6.00 10.36 -21.39
N LEU A 38 6.18 11.03 -20.24
CA LEU A 38 5.14 11.90 -19.69
C LEU A 38 4.98 13.15 -20.56
N ASP A 39 6.09 13.75 -20.98
CA ASP A 39 6.07 14.93 -21.86
C ASP A 39 5.38 14.63 -23.19
N PHE A 40 5.68 13.48 -23.81
CA PHE A 40 5.00 13.01 -25.00
C PHE A 40 3.48 12.88 -24.78
N ILE A 41 3.06 12.19 -23.71
CA ILE A 41 1.64 12.00 -23.40
C ILE A 41 0.94 13.36 -23.26
N MET A 42 1.55 14.30 -22.52
CA MET A 42 0.97 15.62 -22.28
C MET A 42 0.89 16.47 -23.55
N ASN A 43 1.84 16.34 -24.48
CA ASN A 43 1.81 17.02 -25.77
C ASN A 43 0.71 16.43 -26.68
N GLU A 44 0.63 15.11 -26.81
CA GLU A 44 -0.42 14.45 -27.59
C GLU A 44 -1.83 14.78 -27.06
N ILE A 45 -2.02 14.86 -25.74
CA ILE A 45 -3.31 15.25 -25.14
C ILE A 45 -3.73 16.66 -25.58
N LYS A 46 -2.76 17.58 -25.73
CA LYS A 46 -3.01 18.96 -26.20
C LYS A 46 -3.29 19.01 -27.69
N GLU A 47 -2.53 18.27 -28.49
CA GLU A 47 -2.75 18.20 -29.94
C GLU A 47 -4.13 17.61 -30.28
N LEU A 48 -4.53 16.56 -29.57
CA LEU A 48 -5.85 15.93 -29.72
C LEU A 48 -7.00 16.76 -29.15
N ASP A 49 -6.75 17.88 -28.45
CA ASP A 49 -7.81 18.76 -27.96
C ASP A 49 -8.60 19.44 -29.08
N LEU A 50 -7.94 19.67 -30.21
CA LEU A 50 -8.54 20.30 -31.40
C LEU A 50 -9.32 19.32 -32.26
N ALA A 51 -9.14 18.01 -32.05
CA ALA A 51 -9.79 16.98 -32.84
C ALA A 51 -11.23 16.74 -32.36
N LEU A 52 -12.17 16.69 -33.30
CA LEU A 52 -13.61 16.52 -33.02
C LEU A 52 -14.13 15.11 -33.37
N ASP A 53 -13.28 14.23 -33.88
CA ASP A 53 -13.69 12.89 -34.27
C ASP A 53 -13.73 11.93 -33.06
N PRO A 54 -14.64 10.92 -33.07
CA PRO A 54 -14.79 10.01 -31.94
C PRO A 54 -13.53 9.19 -31.59
N MET A 55 -12.66 8.89 -32.56
CA MET A 55 -11.46 8.07 -32.30
C MET A 55 -10.38 8.89 -31.62
N SER A 56 -10.22 10.16 -32.00
CA SER A 56 -9.33 11.09 -31.29
C SER A 56 -9.74 11.29 -29.83
N PHE A 57 -11.04 11.38 -29.53
CA PHE A 57 -11.52 11.40 -28.15
C PHE A 57 -11.16 10.13 -27.38
N LEU A 58 -11.26 8.95 -27.99
CA LEU A 58 -10.89 7.69 -27.34
C LEU A 58 -9.39 7.64 -27.05
N LYS A 59 -8.55 7.96 -28.06
CA LYS A 59 -7.09 8.01 -27.91
C LYS A 59 -6.69 9.00 -26.82
N ARG A 60 -7.31 10.20 -26.80
CA ARG A 60 -7.07 11.22 -25.78
C ARG A 60 -7.44 10.73 -24.38
N PHE A 61 -8.59 10.08 -24.21
CA PHE A 61 -8.97 9.47 -22.93
C PHE A 61 -7.94 8.45 -22.44
N ILE A 62 -7.49 7.54 -23.33
CA ILE A 62 -6.50 6.51 -22.99
C ILE A 62 -5.14 7.13 -22.61
N LEU A 63 -4.73 8.21 -23.29
CA LEU A 63 -3.54 8.98 -22.94
C LEU A 63 -3.68 9.65 -21.57
N ILE A 64 -4.85 10.22 -21.23
CA ILE A 64 -5.11 10.77 -19.89
C ILE A 64 -4.95 9.70 -18.81
N ILE A 65 -5.58 8.53 -18.99
CA ILE A 65 -5.43 7.40 -18.07
C ILE A 65 -3.96 6.98 -17.95
N SER A 66 -3.22 6.97 -19.07
CA SER A 66 -1.79 6.65 -19.10
C SER A 66 -0.94 7.67 -18.34
N ALA A 67 -1.26 8.97 -18.43
CA ALA A 67 -0.60 10.04 -17.65
C ALA A 67 -0.86 9.86 -16.16
N LEU A 68 -2.10 9.56 -15.75
CA LEU A 68 -2.44 9.31 -14.35
C LEU A 68 -1.72 8.07 -13.79
N PHE A 69 -1.67 6.97 -14.56
CA PHE A 69 -0.90 5.78 -14.15
C PHE A 69 0.62 6.05 -14.10
N HIS A 70 1.14 6.87 -15.01
CA HIS A 70 2.53 7.32 -14.95
C HIS A 70 2.77 8.08 -13.64
N HIS A 71 1.91 9.05 -13.31
CA HIS A 71 2.02 9.81 -12.07
C HIS A 71 1.96 8.95 -10.81
N MET A 72 1.01 8.02 -10.75
CA MET A 72 0.91 7.06 -9.65
C MET A 72 2.22 6.28 -9.43
N ARG A 73 2.96 5.94 -10.50
CA ARG A 73 4.21 5.15 -10.38
C ARG A 73 5.46 5.99 -10.17
N PHE A 74 5.53 7.15 -10.82
CA PHE A 74 6.77 7.91 -10.99
C PHE A 74 6.64 9.39 -10.60
N GLY A 75 5.44 9.89 -10.35
CA GLY A 75 5.17 11.30 -10.11
C GLY A 75 5.12 12.14 -11.39
N GLY A 76 5.54 13.40 -11.33
CA GLY A 76 5.63 14.29 -12.50
C GLY A 76 4.42 15.20 -12.71
N LEU A 77 3.20 14.74 -12.40
CA LEU A 77 2.03 15.61 -12.34
C LEU A 77 1.89 16.32 -10.98
N ASN A 78 1.50 17.60 -11.02
CA ASN A 78 1.06 18.33 -9.83
C ASN A 78 -0.45 18.15 -9.59
N ARG A 79 -0.94 18.54 -8.40
CA ARG A 79 -2.36 18.38 -8.02
C ARG A 79 -3.33 19.02 -9.00
N LYS A 80 -3.02 20.19 -9.54
CA LYS A 80 -3.88 20.88 -10.51
C LYS A 80 -3.95 20.10 -11.82
N GLN A 81 -2.83 19.60 -12.33
CA GLN A 81 -2.80 18.78 -13.54
C GLN A 81 -3.62 17.49 -13.38
N ILE A 82 -3.59 16.85 -12.21
CA ILE A 82 -4.42 15.68 -11.93
C ILE A 82 -5.90 16.04 -12.04
N VAL A 83 -6.33 17.13 -11.40
CA VAL A 83 -7.72 17.61 -11.46
C VAL A 83 -8.12 17.97 -12.89
N ASP A 84 -7.31 18.76 -13.60
CA ASP A 84 -7.58 19.19 -14.98
C ASP A 84 -7.72 17.98 -15.93
N LEU A 85 -6.86 16.96 -15.78
CA LEU A 85 -6.93 15.72 -16.55
C LEU A 85 -8.17 14.89 -16.21
N THR A 86 -8.54 14.81 -14.93
CA THR A 86 -9.76 14.13 -14.49
C THR A 86 -11.01 14.79 -15.06
N ASP A 87 -11.10 16.11 -14.98
CA ASP A 87 -12.23 16.88 -15.53
C ASP A 87 -12.35 16.70 -17.04
N MET A 88 -11.21 16.71 -17.74
CA MET A 88 -11.13 16.45 -19.18
C MET A 88 -11.58 15.03 -19.54
N ALA A 89 -11.13 14.01 -18.79
CA ALA A 89 -11.57 12.63 -19.00
C ALA A 89 -13.09 12.49 -18.83
N TYR A 90 -13.66 13.13 -17.81
CA TYR A 90 -15.10 13.21 -17.60
C TYR A 90 -15.84 13.88 -18.75
N ALA A 91 -15.33 15.02 -19.22
CA ALA A 91 -15.91 15.73 -20.35
C ALA A 91 -15.93 14.86 -21.61
N ILE A 92 -14.83 14.18 -21.91
CA ILE A 92 -14.71 13.25 -23.04
C ILE A 92 -15.77 12.13 -22.94
N LEU A 93 -15.88 11.46 -21.79
CA LEU A 93 -16.86 10.39 -21.62
C LEU A 93 -18.31 10.88 -21.79
N ARG A 94 -18.62 12.08 -21.29
CA ARG A 94 -19.95 12.70 -21.44
C ARG A 94 -20.27 13.08 -22.88
N VAL A 95 -19.34 13.76 -23.57
CA VAL A 95 -19.49 14.18 -24.97
C VAL A 95 -19.64 12.97 -25.90
N SER A 96 -18.90 11.88 -25.63
CA SER A 96 -19.05 10.61 -26.34
C SER A 96 -20.37 9.86 -26.03
N GLY A 97 -21.24 10.42 -25.18
CA GLY A 97 -22.55 9.86 -24.86
C GLY A 97 -22.49 8.60 -23.99
N ILE A 98 -21.39 8.39 -23.25
CA ILE A 98 -21.22 7.23 -22.37
C ILE A 98 -21.95 7.50 -21.07
N LYS A 99 -23.04 6.76 -20.85
CA LYS A 99 -23.85 6.83 -19.63
C LYS A 99 -23.25 5.89 -18.58
N PRO A 100 -22.88 6.41 -17.39
CA PRO A 100 -22.38 5.57 -16.29
C PRO A 100 -23.36 4.45 -15.93
N GLY A 101 -22.85 3.25 -15.65
CA GLY A 101 -23.62 2.04 -15.30
C GLY A 101 -24.58 1.51 -16.37
N LYS A 102 -24.73 2.19 -17.51
CA LYS A 102 -25.73 1.82 -18.55
C LYS A 102 -25.10 1.50 -19.89
N SER A 103 -24.04 2.21 -20.26
CA SER A 103 -23.30 1.94 -21.50
C SER A 103 -22.45 0.68 -21.38
N GLN A 104 -22.26 -0.05 -22.48
CA GLN A 104 -21.36 -1.22 -22.53
C GLN A 104 -19.90 -0.86 -22.20
N VAL A 105 -19.47 0.35 -22.55
CA VAL A 105 -18.13 0.90 -22.24
C VAL A 105 -18.13 1.77 -20.98
N SER A 106 -19.12 1.62 -20.09
CA SER A 106 -19.17 2.34 -18.81
C SER A 106 -18.00 2.00 -17.88
N PHE A 107 -17.34 0.85 -18.08
CA PHE A 107 -16.13 0.47 -17.34
C PHE A 107 -14.99 1.50 -17.45
N LEU A 108 -14.99 2.37 -18.47
CA LEU A 108 -14.02 3.47 -18.60
C LEU A 108 -14.11 4.48 -17.45
N TYR A 109 -15.32 4.75 -16.93
CA TYR A 109 -15.45 5.53 -15.69
C TYR A 109 -14.79 4.79 -14.53
N GLY A 110 -15.01 3.48 -14.43
CA GLY A 110 -14.37 2.66 -13.41
C GLY A 110 -12.84 2.73 -13.47
N GLU A 111 -12.25 2.59 -14.66
CA GLU A 111 -10.79 2.71 -14.84
C GLU A 111 -10.22 4.06 -14.39
N LEU A 112 -10.93 5.17 -14.69
CA LEU A 112 -10.55 6.50 -14.21
C LEU A 112 -10.52 6.57 -12.68
N HIS A 113 -11.57 6.07 -12.03
CA HIS A 113 -11.65 6.10 -10.57
C HIS A 113 -10.68 5.12 -9.89
N LEU A 114 -10.40 3.98 -10.51
CA LEU A 114 -9.39 3.05 -9.99
C LEU A 114 -7.98 3.66 -10.02
N VAL A 115 -7.60 4.41 -11.07
CA VAL A 115 -6.30 5.08 -11.08
C VAL A 115 -6.24 6.24 -10.07
N LEU A 116 -7.33 6.99 -9.89
CA LEU A 116 -7.42 8.03 -8.86
C LEU A 116 -7.31 7.45 -7.45
N SER A 117 -7.98 6.31 -7.20
CA SER A 117 -7.86 5.57 -5.95
C SER A 117 -6.41 5.23 -5.61
N GLU A 118 -5.65 4.70 -6.58
CA GLU A 118 -4.25 4.37 -6.34
C GLU A 118 -3.35 5.62 -6.20
N ILE A 119 -3.68 6.74 -6.85
CA ILE A 119 -3.00 8.03 -6.62
C ILE A 119 -3.21 8.48 -5.18
N HIS A 120 -4.46 8.53 -4.69
CA HIS A 120 -4.76 8.89 -3.31
C HIS A 120 -4.08 7.95 -2.32
N LEU A 121 -4.08 6.64 -2.60
CA LEU A 121 -3.39 5.65 -1.80
C LEU A 121 -1.88 5.91 -1.72
N SER A 122 -1.24 6.29 -2.84
CA SER A 122 0.18 6.64 -2.90
C SER A 122 0.52 7.89 -2.09
N ASN A 123 -0.45 8.80 -1.93
CA ASN A 123 -0.35 10.01 -1.12
C ASN A 123 -0.68 9.78 0.36
N GLY A 124 -1.14 8.59 0.74
CA GLY A 124 -1.61 8.29 2.10
C GLY A 124 -3.02 8.80 2.40
N GLU A 125 -3.79 9.14 1.38
CA GLU A 125 -5.19 9.62 1.42
C GLU A 125 -6.14 8.40 1.33
N PHE A 126 -6.14 7.56 2.37
CA PHE A 126 -6.81 6.24 2.32
C PHE A 126 -8.34 6.31 2.23
N LEU A 127 -8.95 7.34 2.83
CA LEU A 127 -10.41 7.51 2.79
C LEU A 127 -10.86 7.96 1.40
N GLU A 128 -10.13 8.89 0.80
CA GLU A 128 -10.30 9.35 -0.56
C GLU A 128 -10.15 8.18 -1.54
N ALA A 129 -9.12 7.34 -1.37
CA ALA A 129 -8.95 6.14 -2.17
C ALA A 129 -10.16 5.18 -2.10
N LEU A 130 -10.72 4.99 -0.89
CA LEU A 130 -11.91 4.16 -0.70
C LEU A 130 -13.16 4.75 -1.37
N TRP A 131 -13.33 6.08 -1.32
CA TRP A 131 -14.40 6.77 -2.04
C TRP A 131 -14.29 6.58 -3.55
N GLU A 132 -13.08 6.73 -4.10
CA GLU A 132 -12.83 6.50 -5.52
C GLU A 132 -13.16 5.05 -5.93
N GLN A 133 -12.82 4.03 -5.11
CA GLN A 133 -13.24 2.65 -5.39
C GLN A 133 -14.75 2.48 -5.37
N GLN A 134 -15.44 3.10 -4.41
CA GLN A 134 -16.90 3.02 -4.35
C GLN A 134 -17.57 3.75 -5.52
N ILE A 135 -17.01 4.87 -5.97
CA ILE A 135 -17.48 5.58 -7.16
C ILE A 135 -17.25 4.71 -8.40
N SER A 136 -16.06 4.11 -8.55
CA SER A 136 -15.79 3.14 -9.62
C SER A 136 -16.88 2.08 -9.68
N ALA A 137 -17.19 1.44 -8.54
CA ALA A 137 -18.20 0.39 -8.42
C ALA A 137 -19.59 0.80 -8.96
N ASN A 138 -19.98 2.04 -8.68
CA ASN A 138 -21.30 2.56 -9.02
C ASN A 138 -21.38 3.02 -10.50
N LEU A 139 -20.25 3.32 -11.12
CA LEU A 139 -20.20 3.86 -12.49
C LEU A 139 -19.88 2.79 -13.54
N SER A 140 -19.34 1.63 -13.16
CA SER A 140 -18.99 0.54 -14.06
C SER A 140 -19.98 -0.63 -14.00
N ASN A 141 -20.17 -1.29 -15.15
CA ASN A 141 -20.82 -2.60 -15.22
C ASN A 141 -19.75 -3.69 -15.08
N ASP A 142 -19.48 -4.05 -13.84
CA ASP A 142 -18.40 -4.98 -13.49
C ASP A 142 -18.79 -6.45 -13.73
N THR A 143 -17.82 -7.24 -14.17
CA THR A 143 -17.94 -8.70 -14.17
C THR A 143 -17.80 -9.24 -12.73
N PRO A 144 -18.22 -10.49 -12.44
CA PRO A 144 -18.04 -11.08 -11.11
C PRO A 144 -16.59 -10.99 -10.60
N GLU A 145 -15.60 -11.26 -11.45
CA GLU A 145 -14.19 -11.14 -11.08
C GLU A 145 -13.77 -9.69 -10.75
N MET A 146 -14.30 -8.69 -11.48
CA MET A 146 -14.05 -7.28 -11.18
C MET A 146 -14.67 -6.88 -9.83
N ILE A 147 -15.86 -7.40 -9.53
CA ILE A 147 -16.51 -7.23 -8.22
C ILE A 147 -15.62 -7.83 -7.14
N ALA A 148 -15.17 -9.08 -7.27
CA ALA A 148 -14.33 -9.74 -6.27
C ALA A 148 -12.98 -9.03 -6.06
N THR A 149 -12.33 -8.57 -7.13
CA THR A 149 -11.09 -7.76 -7.04
C THR A 149 -11.32 -6.46 -6.29
N ARG A 150 -12.48 -5.82 -6.49
CA ARG A 150 -12.86 -4.61 -5.77
C ARG A 150 -13.16 -4.89 -4.30
N GLU A 151 -13.88 -5.95 -3.97
CA GLU A 151 -14.10 -6.36 -2.57
C GLU A 151 -12.74 -6.62 -1.87
N LEU A 152 -11.77 -7.25 -2.54
CA LEU A 152 -10.40 -7.38 -2.03
C LEU A 152 -9.76 -6.00 -1.76
N GLY A 153 -9.92 -5.04 -2.68
CA GLY A 153 -9.46 -3.66 -2.49
C GLY A 153 -10.07 -2.99 -1.26
N MET A 154 -11.40 -3.07 -1.12
CA MET A 154 -12.16 -2.57 0.03
C MET A 154 -11.70 -3.22 1.34
N GLY A 155 -11.39 -4.52 1.30
CA GLY A 155 -10.85 -5.24 2.45
C GLY A 155 -9.46 -4.73 2.86
N ILE A 156 -8.56 -4.52 1.90
CA ILE A 156 -7.21 -3.98 2.16
C ILE A 156 -7.30 -2.57 2.76
N TYR A 157 -8.16 -1.70 2.23
CA TYR A 157 -8.33 -0.34 2.73
C TYR A 157 -9.02 -0.30 4.09
N SER A 158 -10.04 -1.15 4.30
CA SER A 158 -10.68 -1.30 5.60
C SER A 158 -9.67 -1.74 6.66
N LEU A 159 -8.83 -2.72 6.36
CA LEU A 159 -7.76 -3.17 7.26
C LEU A 159 -6.79 -2.02 7.54
N ARG A 160 -6.41 -1.27 6.50
CA ARG A 160 -5.50 -0.13 6.62
C ARG A 160 -6.03 0.96 7.56
N LEU A 161 -7.34 1.21 7.55
CA LEU A 161 -8.01 2.17 8.43
C LEU A 161 -8.24 1.64 9.86
N GLY A 162 -7.87 0.38 10.12
CA GLY A 162 -8.02 -0.27 11.42
C GLY A 162 -9.34 -1.03 11.58
N HIS A 163 -10.12 -1.23 10.51
CA HIS A 163 -11.41 -1.93 10.55
C HIS A 163 -11.26 -3.41 10.17
N SER A 164 -10.58 -4.20 11.00
CA SER A 164 -10.30 -5.63 10.74
C SER A 164 -11.55 -6.48 10.48
N HIS A 165 -12.65 -6.21 11.20
CA HIS A 165 -13.93 -6.92 11.04
C HIS A 165 -14.56 -6.68 9.66
N LEU A 166 -14.59 -5.43 9.19
CA LEU A 166 -15.03 -5.10 7.84
C LEU A 166 -14.09 -5.71 6.81
N ALA A 167 -12.78 -5.62 7.04
CA ALA A 167 -11.78 -6.21 6.16
C ALA A 167 -12.02 -7.70 5.94
N ASN A 168 -12.27 -8.46 7.01
CA ASN A 168 -12.58 -9.88 6.91
C ASN A 168 -13.86 -10.14 6.13
N ALA A 169 -14.93 -9.38 6.38
CA ALA A 169 -16.18 -9.53 5.61
C ALA A 169 -15.97 -9.29 4.11
N TYR A 170 -15.11 -8.33 3.75
CA TYR A 170 -14.74 -8.07 2.36
C TYR A 170 -13.86 -9.15 1.76
N PHE A 171 -12.89 -9.69 2.50
CA PHE A 171 -12.08 -10.83 2.05
C PHE A 171 -12.92 -12.09 1.86
N ASP A 172 -13.90 -12.33 2.73
CA ASP A 172 -14.86 -13.44 2.60
C ASP A 172 -15.64 -13.34 1.27
N LYS A 173 -16.17 -12.17 0.94
CA LYS A 173 -16.86 -11.93 -0.35
C LYS A 173 -15.93 -12.06 -1.55
N ALA A 174 -14.73 -11.49 -1.46
CA ALA A 174 -13.75 -11.56 -2.54
C ALA A 174 -13.34 -13.01 -2.84
N GLU A 175 -13.28 -13.88 -1.82
CA GLU A 175 -13.01 -15.30 -2.00
C GLU A 175 -14.22 -16.06 -2.58
N SER A 176 -15.44 -15.76 -2.15
CA SER A 176 -16.64 -16.44 -2.64
C SER A 176 -16.98 -16.12 -4.09
N ASP A 177 -16.72 -14.88 -4.50
CA ASP A 177 -17.19 -14.34 -5.77
C ASP A 177 -16.12 -14.40 -6.88
N SER A 178 -14.88 -14.75 -6.52
CA SER A 178 -13.74 -14.80 -7.45
C SER A 178 -13.56 -16.19 -8.04
N GLU A 179 -13.29 -16.25 -9.35
CA GLU A 179 -12.78 -17.46 -10.01
C GLU A 179 -11.25 -17.42 -10.12
N SER A 180 -10.64 -16.24 -10.00
CA SER A 180 -9.19 -16.07 -10.01
C SER A 180 -8.53 -16.59 -8.73
N GLN A 181 -7.67 -17.60 -8.89
CA GLN A 181 -6.82 -18.09 -7.81
C GLN A 181 -5.94 -16.97 -7.21
N GLN A 182 -5.56 -15.97 -8.01
CA GLN A 182 -4.77 -14.85 -7.53
C GLN A 182 -5.53 -13.99 -6.51
N THR A 183 -6.80 -13.69 -6.79
CA THR A 183 -7.67 -12.88 -5.93
C THR A 183 -8.02 -13.65 -4.65
N ILE A 184 -8.32 -14.94 -4.78
CA ILE A 184 -8.56 -15.84 -3.63
C ILE A 184 -7.34 -15.86 -2.70
N MET A 185 -6.15 -16.15 -3.23
CA MET A 185 -4.93 -16.25 -2.40
C MET A 185 -4.53 -14.93 -1.74
N LYS A 186 -4.73 -13.80 -2.42
CA LYS A 186 -4.52 -12.48 -1.83
C LYS A 186 -5.49 -12.20 -0.68
N SER A 187 -6.76 -12.56 -0.83
CA SER A 187 -7.78 -12.40 0.20
C SER A 187 -7.45 -13.23 1.43
N GLN A 188 -7.06 -14.49 1.23
CA GLN A 188 -6.66 -15.42 2.30
C GLN A 188 -5.45 -14.90 3.09
N LEU A 189 -4.41 -14.44 2.40
CA LEU A 189 -3.23 -13.83 3.04
C LEU A 189 -3.61 -12.59 3.86
N ASN A 190 -4.45 -11.70 3.32
CA ASN A 190 -4.88 -10.51 4.04
C ASN A 190 -5.82 -10.84 5.21
N ARG A 191 -6.61 -11.92 5.13
CA ARG A 191 -7.40 -12.42 6.26
C ARG A 191 -6.50 -12.88 7.40
N VAL A 192 -5.43 -13.63 7.12
CA VAL A 192 -4.42 -14.02 8.12
C VAL A 192 -3.85 -12.79 8.84
N ARG A 193 -3.44 -11.76 8.07
CA ARG A 193 -2.93 -10.49 8.62
C ARG A 193 -3.95 -9.79 9.50
N SER A 194 -5.17 -9.66 9.00
CA SER A 194 -6.29 -9.06 9.72
C SER A 194 -6.54 -9.74 11.06
N LEU A 195 -6.56 -11.08 11.09
CA LEU A 195 -6.72 -11.85 12.32
C LEU A 195 -5.53 -11.66 13.29
N ARG A 196 -4.29 -11.67 12.80
CA ARG A 196 -3.11 -11.42 13.63
C ARG A 196 -3.19 -10.05 14.30
N LEU A 197 -3.48 -9.01 13.53
CA LEU A 197 -3.59 -7.63 14.01
C LEU A 197 -4.80 -7.40 14.92
N ALA A 198 -5.89 -8.13 14.70
CA ALA A 198 -7.03 -8.18 15.62
C ALA A 198 -6.76 -8.98 16.90
N SER A 199 -5.50 -9.38 17.16
CA SER A 199 -5.08 -10.22 18.28
C SER A 199 -5.73 -11.61 18.34
N ARG A 200 -6.29 -12.10 17.23
CA ARG A 200 -6.84 -13.46 17.08
C ARG A 200 -5.77 -14.43 16.58
N ARG A 201 -4.67 -14.52 17.33
CA ARG A 201 -3.40 -15.16 16.92
C ARG A 201 -3.54 -16.66 16.62
N ASP A 202 -4.27 -17.39 17.44
CA ASP A 202 -4.48 -18.83 17.24
C ASP A 202 -5.26 -19.12 15.95
N ALA A 203 -6.26 -18.29 15.65
CA ALA A 203 -7.01 -18.40 14.40
C ALA A 203 -6.14 -18.05 13.19
N ALA A 204 -5.31 -17.01 13.30
CA ALA A 204 -4.36 -16.64 12.25
C ALA A 204 -3.35 -17.78 11.98
N LEU A 205 -2.79 -18.39 13.04
CA LEU A 205 -1.82 -19.49 12.91
C LEU A 205 -2.44 -20.72 12.25
N LYS A 206 -3.66 -21.11 12.65
CA LYS A 206 -4.40 -22.22 12.03
C LYS A 206 -4.64 -21.98 10.54
N LEU A 207 -5.03 -20.75 10.16
CA LEU A 207 -5.22 -20.41 8.75
C LEU A 207 -3.91 -20.38 7.97
N CYS A 208 -2.79 -19.91 8.56
CA CYS A 208 -1.47 -20.00 7.94
C CYS A 208 -1.16 -21.46 7.57
N ASP A 209 -1.29 -22.38 8.54
CA ASP A 209 -0.96 -23.79 8.32
C ASP A 209 -1.88 -24.42 7.27
N GLN A 210 -3.19 -24.10 7.32
CA GLN A 210 -4.15 -24.57 6.33
C GLN A 210 -3.82 -24.09 4.91
N TYR A 211 -3.58 -22.79 4.72
CA TYR A 211 -3.31 -22.23 3.39
C TYR A 211 -1.93 -22.64 2.87
N MET A 212 -0.92 -22.73 3.74
CA MET A 212 0.40 -23.24 3.34
C MET A 212 0.34 -24.69 2.85
N ALA A 213 -0.49 -25.54 3.46
CA ALA A 213 -0.65 -26.94 3.03
C ALA A 213 -1.23 -27.08 1.61
N GLN A 214 -1.90 -26.05 1.09
CA GLN A 214 -2.53 -26.03 -0.23
C GLN A 214 -1.66 -25.41 -1.32
N LEU A 215 -0.50 -24.85 -0.96
CA LEU A 215 0.34 -24.07 -1.86
C LEU A 215 1.63 -24.80 -2.23
N ASP A 216 2.01 -24.71 -3.49
CA ASP A 216 3.32 -25.15 -3.97
C ASP A 216 4.46 -24.44 -3.25
N ASP A 217 5.59 -25.13 -3.10
CA ASP A 217 6.79 -24.61 -2.42
C ASP A 217 7.32 -23.31 -3.04
N ASN A 218 7.16 -23.14 -4.36
CA ASN A 218 7.63 -21.98 -5.10
C ASN A 218 6.60 -20.82 -5.16
N SER A 219 5.45 -20.96 -4.52
CA SER A 219 4.41 -19.93 -4.56
C SER A 219 4.85 -18.65 -3.84
N PRO A 220 4.70 -17.45 -4.45
CA PRO A 220 4.96 -16.19 -3.74
C PRO A 220 4.07 -16.01 -2.52
N TYR A 221 2.85 -16.58 -2.52
CA TYR A 221 1.94 -16.53 -1.37
C TYR A 221 2.44 -17.40 -0.21
N ARG A 222 3.12 -18.52 -0.50
CA ARG A 222 3.74 -19.35 0.54
C ARG A 222 4.88 -18.59 1.22
N THR A 223 5.66 -17.82 0.47
CA THR A 223 6.70 -16.93 1.02
C THR A 223 6.08 -15.91 2.00
N GLU A 224 4.96 -15.29 1.63
CA GLU A 224 4.25 -14.35 2.51
C GLU A 224 3.66 -15.04 3.75
N LEU A 225 3.08 -16.24 3.62
CA LEU A 225 2.54 -16.98 4.77
C LEU A 225 3.64 -17.45 5.73
N ILE A 226 4.82 -17.82 5.22
CA ILE A 226 6.00 -18.11 6.05
C ILE A 226 6.36 -16.88 6.89
N TRP A 227 6.35 -15.68 6.27
CA TRP A 227 6.60 -14.43 6.99
C TRP A 227 5.58 -14.21 8.12
N GLU A 228 4.29 -14.31 7.80
CA GLU A 228 3.21 -14.15 8.79
C GLU A 228 3.29 -15.15 9.94
N LYS A 229 3.57 -16.42 9.63
CA LYS A 229 3.77 -17.48 10.63
C LYS A 229 4.96 -17.17 11.53
N THR A 230 6.09 -16.76 10.96
CA THR A 230 7.28 -16.40 11.76
C THR A 230 7.03 -15.15 12.62
N CYS A 231 6.20 -14.19 12.16
CA CYS A 231 5.74 -13.10 13.02
C CYS A 231 4.93 -13.62 14.23
N LEU A 232 3.97 -14.53 14.02
CA LEU A 232 3.18 -15.14 15.10
C LEU A 232 4.06 -15.90 16.10
N GLU A 233 5.02 -16.69 15.61
CA GLU A 233 5.98 -17.44 16.43
C GLU A 233 6.88 -16.51 17.25
N MET A 234 7.34 -15.41 16.64
CA MET A 234 8.14 -14.39 17.34
C MET A 234 7.32 -13.70 18.43
N ILE A 235 6.04 -13.40 18.19
CA ILE A 235 5.15 -12.83 19.21
C ILE A 235 4.97 -13.80 20.39
N ALA A 236 4.79 -15.09 20.11
CA ALA A 236 4.59 -16.10 21.15
C ALA A 236 5.85 -16.39 21.98
N SER A 237 7.03 -16.35 21.34
CA SER A 237 8.32 -16.70 21.97
C SER A 237 9.15 -15.49 22.42
N GLU A 238 8.73 -14.29 22.06
CA GLU A 238 9.50 -13.03 22.17
C GLU A 238 10.90 -13.10 21.55
N ASN A 239 11.10 -14.01 20.58
CA ASN A 239 12.39 -14.29 19.97
C ASN A 239 12.39 -13.95 18.46
N PRO A 240 13.13 -12.91 18.03
CA PRO A 240 13.12 -12.48 16.63
C PRO A 240 14.06 -13.27 15.72
N LEU A 241 14.77 -14.29 16.23
CA LEU A 241 15.78 -14.99 15.43
C LEU A 241 15.20 -15.63 14.17
N GLY A 242 13.95 -16.11 14.20
CA GLY A 242 13.25 -16.59 13.01
C GLY A 242 13.18 -15.54 11.90
N LEU A 243 12.71 -14.33 12.22
CA LEU A 243 12.62 -13.22 11.27
C LEU A 243 14.01 -12.83 10.72
N THR A 244 15.02 -12.76 11.60
CA THR A 244 16.39 -12.43 11.15
C THR A 244 16.98 -13.49 10.24
N LYS A 245 16.62 -14.77 10.43
CA LYS A 245 17.05 -15.88 9.58
C LYS A 245 16.43 -15.77 8.19
N LEU A 246 15.13 -15.47 8.09
CA LEU A 246 14.45 -15.25 6.80
C LEU A 246 15.05 -14.07 6.02
N CYS A 247 15.51 -13.03 6.72
CA CYS A 247 16.13 -11.86 6.09
C CYS A 247 17.65 -12.00 5.85
N LYS A 248 18.22 -13.21 5.83
CA LYS A 248 19.63 -13.42 5.46
C LYS A 248 19.82 -13.42 3.94
N ARG A 249 21.00 -13.00 3.47
CA ARG A 249 21.34 -13.03 2.05
C ARG A 249 21.15 -14.44 1.47
N GLY A 250 20.51 -14.52 0.30
CA GLY A 250 20.19 -15.77 -0.38
C GLY A 250 18.89 -16.43 0.07
N GLN A 251 18.19 -15.86 1.06
CA GLN A 251 16.84 -16.31 1.44
C GLN A 251 15.76 -15.55 0.66
N PRO A 252 14.54 -16.13 0.50
CA PRO A 252 13.45 -15.49 -0.23
C PRO A 252 13.04 -14.11 0.31
N HIS A 253 13.17 -13.89 1.63
CA HIS A 253 12.83 -12.63 2.28
C HIS A 253 13.99 -11.62 2.34
N TYR A 254 15.09 -11.85 1.62
CA TYR A 254 16.16 -10.86 1.44
C TYR A 254 15.76 -9.77 0.44
N HIS A 255 14.68 -9.06 0.75
CA HIS A 255 14.15 -7.96 -0.04
C HIS A 255 13.84 -6.76 0.86
N THR A 256 13.91 -5.56 0.27
CA THR A 256 13.83 -4.27 0.97
C THR A 256 12.68 -4.17 1.98
N SER A 257 11.46 -4.55 1.58
CA SER A 257 10.28 -4.46 2.46
C SER A 257 10.44 -5.28 3.74
N TYR A 258 10.89 -6.54 3.64
CA TYR A 258 11.08 -7.41 4.80
C TYR A 258 12.27 -6.98 5.65
N LEU A 259 13.36 -6.51 5.04
CA LEU A 259 14.53 -6.01 5.78
C LEU A 259 14.16 -4.81 6.67
N LEU A 260 13.40 -3.87 6.12
CA LEU A 260 12.93 -2.70 6.86
C LEU A 260 11.89 -3.08 7.93
N GLU A 261 10.99 -4.02 7.64
CA GLU A 261 10.01 -4.52 8.60
C GLU A 261 10.68 -5.30 9.74
N CYS A 262 11.63 -6.19 9.42
CA CYS A 262 12.45 -6.91 10.39
C CYS A 262 13.21 -5.93 11.28
N PHE A 263 13.83 -4.90 10.69
CA PHE A 263 14.50 -3.84 11.45
C PHE A 263 13.55 -3.20 12.48
N LEU A 264 12.34 -2.83 12.09
CA LEU A 264 11.37 -2.23 13.02
C LEU A 264 10.90 -3.22 14.08
N TRP A 265 10.66 -4.49 13.74
CA TRP A 265 10.36 -5.54 14.73
C TRP A 265 11.43 -5.62 15.81
N LEU A 266 12.72 -5.62 15.44
CA LEU A 266 13.82 -5.64 16.40
C LEU A 266 13.83 -4.40 17.31
N ARG A 267 13.36 -3.25 16.82
CA ARG A 267 13.29 -1.99 17.59
C ARG A 267 12.05 -1.90 18.48
N CYS A 268 10.99 -2.64 18.16
CA CYS A 268 9.76 -2.74 18.93
C CYS A 268 9.90 -3.60 20.19
N LEU A 269 10.80 -4.58 20.20
CA LEU A 269 11.01 -5.46 21.35
C LEU A 269 11.54 -4.68 22.57
N PRO A 270 11.20 -5.10 23.81
CA PRO A 270 11.71 -4.48 25.04
C PRO A 270 13.24 -4.55 25.18
N SER A 271 13.85 -5.65 24.72
CA SER A 271 15.30 -5.85 24.83
C SER A 271 16.08 -5.25 23.64
N THR A 272 17.19 -4.57 23.95
CA THR A 272 18.10 -4.00 22.94
C THR A 272 19.15 -4.99 22.43
N GLN A 273 19.23 -6.20 23.01
CA GLN A 273 20.23 -7.22 22.65
C GLN A 273 20.15 -7.64 21.18
N TRP A 274 18.97 -7.46 20.57
CA TRP A 274 18.70 -7.85 19.20
C TRP A 274 19.21 -6.84 18.17
N PHE A 275 19.65 -5.66 18.58
CA PHE A 275 19.87 -4.54 17.66
C PHE A 275 20.96 -4.80 16.62
N ASN A 276 21.94 -5.62 16.98
CA ASN A 276 23.09 -5.95 16.13
C ASN A 276 22.86 -7.23 15.30
N LYS A 277 21.63 -7.79 15.29
CA LYS A 277 21.31 -8.98 14.50
C LYS A 277 21.05 -8.69 13.01
N LEU A 278 20.87 -7.42 12.66
CA LEU A 278 20.84 -6.95 11.28
C LEU A 278 22.02 -5.99 11.02
N PRO A 279 22.55 -5.93 9.79
CA PRO A 279 23.51 -4.91 9.39
C PRO A 279 22.90 -3.50 9.53
N LYS A 280 23.76 -2.48 9.65
CA LYS A 280 23.33 -1.08 9.60
C LYS A 280 22.60 -0.80 8.29
N LEU A 281 21.59 0.07 8.31
CA LEU A 281 20.84 0.44 7.12
C LEU A 281 21.72 1.12 6.07
N SER A 282 22.74 1.87 6.50
CA SER A 282 23.74 2.47 5.61
C SER A 282 24.57 1.42 4.85
N SER A 283 24.89 0.29 5.49
CA SER A 283 25.55 -0.84 4.84
C SER A 283 24.60 -1.55 3.88
N LEU A 284 23.32 -1.71 4.26
CA LEU A 284 22.32 -2.33 3.38
C LEU A 284 22.09 -1.54 2.09
N ALA A 285 22.18 -0.22 2.15
CA ALA A 285 22.04 0.66 0.99
C ALA A 285 23.11 0.48 -0.08
N GLN A 286 24.22 -0.18 0.23
CA GLN A 286 25.30 -0.45 -0.71
C GLN A 286 25.01 -1.65 -1.63
N TYR A 287 24.07 -2.54 -1.25
CA TYR A 287 23.71 -3.72 -2.04
C TYR A 287 22.70 -3.37 -3.13
N LYS A 288 23.01 -3.71 -4.38
CA LYS A 288 22.16 -3.43 -5.55
C LYS A 288 20.80 -4.14 -5.47
N GLU A 289 20.74 -5.27 -4.79
CA GLU A 289 19.53 -6.05 -4.56
C GLU A 289 18.54 -5.32 -3.63
N VAL A 290 19.02 -4.38 -2.80
CA VAL A 290 18.24 -3.68 -1.77
C VAL A 290 17.86 -2.28 -2.26
N ARG A 291 16.74 -2.20 -2.98
CA ARG A 291 16.20 -0.95 -3.55
C ARG A 291 15.40 -0.12 -2.54
N LEU A 292 16.09 0.52 -1.60
CA LEU A 292 15.48 1.35 -0.53
C LEU A 292 14.63 2.51 -1.05
N LYS A 293 14.95 3.03 -2.24
CA LYS A 293 14.22 4.13 -2.89
C LYS A 293 12.75 3.80 -3.21
N HIS A 294 12.39 2.51 -3.32
CA HIS A 294 11.00 2.10 -3.53
C HIS A 294 10.12 2.24 -2.26
N TYR A 295 10.73 2.46 -1.10
CA TYR A 295 10.03 2.61 0.18
C TYR A 295 10.51 3.87 0.91
N PRO A 296 10.40 5.07 0.30
CA PRO A 296 11.10 6.26 0.78
C PRO A 296 10.68 6.67 2.19
N ILE A 297 9.38 6.57 2.50
CA ILE A 297 8.84 6.93 3.82
C ILE A 297 9.29 5.94 4.88
N LEU A 298 9.08 4.65 4.64
CA LEU A 298 9.49 3.59 5.58
C LEU A 298 11.00 3.61 5.81
N TYR A 299 11.79 3.79 4.75
CA TYR A 299 13.24 3.89 4.85
C TYR A 299 13.68 5.09 5.68
N ALA A 300 13.10 6.28 5.43
CA ALA A 300 13.39 7.48 6.21
C ALA A 300 13.06 7.30 7.70
N VAL A 301 11.97 6.59 8.01
CA VAL A 301 11.61 6.23 9.39
C VAL A 301 12.65 5.30 10.01
N CYS A 302 13.02 4.22 9.33
CA CYS A 302 14.04 3.29 9.81
C CYS A 302 15.39 4.00 10.03
N GLN A 303 15.80 4.90 9.13
CA GLN A 303 17.00 5.72 9.31
C GLN A 303 16.90 6.65 10.51
N ALA A 304 15.76 7.31 10.72
CA ALA A 304 15.55 8.18 11.86
C ALA A 304 15.63 7.40 13.18
N VAL A 305 15.03 6.20 13.24
CA VAL A 305 15.12 5.31 14.40
C VAL A 305 16.55 4.79 14.61
N GLU A 306 17.26 4.41 13.55
CA GLU A 306 18.67 3.98 13.64
C GLU A 306 19.55 5.09 14.19
N ALA A 307 19.47 6.30 13.61
CA ALA A 307 20.21 7.49 14.04
C ALA A 307 19.88 7.88 15.48
N ALA A 308 18.64 7.68 15.93
CA ALA A 308 18.24 7.96 17.30
C ALA A 308 19.02 7.08 18.31
N TYR A 309 19.34 5.84 17.96
CA TYR A 309 20.14 4.93 18.79
C TYR A 309 21.66 5.17 18.69
N ASP A 310 22.12 5.97 17.73
CA ASP A 310 23.53 6.33 17.60
C ASP A 310 23.91 7.37 18.66
N LYS A 311 24.78 7.00 19.60
CA LYS A 311 25.20 7.86 20.71
C LYS A 311 26.14 8.98 20.26
N GLU A 312 26.79 8.84 19.10
CA GLU A 312 27.68 9.84 18.53
C GLU A 312 26.90 11.03 17.95
N ILE A 313 25.60 10.87 17.66
CA ILE A 313 24.76 11.93 17.14
C ILE A 313 24.23 12.78 18.31
N PRO A 314 24.39 14.12 18.27
CA PRO A 314 23.83 15.01 19.28
C PRO A 314 22.34 14.79 19.48
N ILE A 315 21.89 14.83 20.73
CA ILE A 315 20.50 14.50 21.08
C ILE A 315 19.47 15.41 20.39
N SER A 316 19.82 16.70 20.20
CA SER A 316 19.01 17.66 19.44
C SER A 316 18.81 17.22 17.99
N SER A 317 19.87 16.75 17.34
CA SER A 317 19.83 16.21 15.98
C SER A 317 19.01 14.92 15.89
N ARG A 318 19.11 14.04 16.90
CA ARG A 318 18.31 12.81 16.98
C ARG A 318 16.82 13.12 17.09
N LEU A 319 16.43 14.00 18.01
CA LEU A 319 15.05 14.47 18.16
C LEU A 319 14.55 15.20 16.91
N GLY A 320 15.38 16.06 16.31
CA GLY A 320 15.07 16.77 15.08
C GLY A 320 14.80 15.83 13.90
N THR A 321 15.53 14.71 13.83
CA THR A 321 15.34 13.69 12.78
C THR A 321 14.04 12.92 12.99
N LEU A 322 13.75 12.49 14.24
CA LEU A 322 12.47 11.86 14.56
C LEU A 322 11.28 12.79 14.30
N LYS A 323 11.37 14.07 14.69
CA LYS A 323 10.35 15.09 14.43
C LYS A 323 9.99 15.19 12.95
N LYS A 324 10.96 15.09 12.04
CA LYS A 324 10.74 15.18 10.58
C LYS A 324 9.95 14.00 10.02
N VAL A 325 10.02 12.82 10.64
CA VAL A 325 9.36 11.60 10.13
C VAL A 325 8.02 11.31 10.81
N LEU A 326 7.79 11.82 12.01
CA LEU A 326 6.54 11.61 12.77
C LEU A 326 5.26 11.93 11.96
N PRO A 327 5.13 13.09 11.27
CA PRO A 327 3.94 13.38 10.47
C PRO A 327 3.71 12.40 9.32
N LYS A 328 4.76 11.71 8.87
CA LYS A 328 4.72 10.79 7.73
C LYS A 328 4.35 9.36 8.14
N LEU A 329 4.33 9.02 9.43
CA LEU A 329 4.02 7.66 9.87
C LEU A 329 2.63 7.21 9.39
N ARG A 330 1.65 8.12 9.46
CA ARG A 330 0.29 7.88 8.97
C ARG A 330 0.22 7.65 7.47
N SER A 331 1.19 8.10 6.68
CA SER A 331 1.22 7.87 5.23
C SER A 331 1.82 6.51 4.82
N ILE A 332 2.30 5.71 5.77
CA ILE A 332 2.82 4.37 5.47
C ILE A 332 1.66 3.49 4.97
N ARG A 333 1.74 2.97 3.74
CA ARG A 333 0.65 2.21 3.09
C ARG A 333 0.23 0.94 3.84
N ASN A 334 1.16 0.27 4.52
CA ASN A 334 0.90 -0.98 5.22
C ASN A 334 0.74 -0.72 6.72
N ILE A 335 -0.39 -1.15 7.29
CA ILE A 335 -0.75 -0.88 8.68
C ILE A 335 0.20 -1.53 9.69
N ASP A 336 0.72 -2.73 9.43
CA ASP A 336 1.72 -3.37 10.28
C ASP A 336 2.97 -2.52 10.40
N LYS A 337 3.46 -2.01 9.26
CA LYS A 337 4.64 -1.17 9.22
C LYS A 337 4.41 0.18 9.90
N GLU A 338 3.21 0.74 9.82
CA GLU A 338 2.84 1.93 10.60
C GLU A 338 2.86 1.63 12.11
N LEU A 339 2.21 0.56 12.56
CA LEU A 339 2.22 0.14 13.97
C LEU A 339 3.64 -0.07 14.49
N LEU A 340 4.46 -0.77 13.72
CA LEU A 340 5.87 -1.02 14.03
C LEU A 340 6.66 0.28 14.12
N ALA A 341 6.41 1.25 13.23
CA ALA A 341 7.06 2.54 13.27
C ALA A 341 6.69 3.33 14.53
N TRP A 342 5.39 3.43 14.86
CA TRP A 342 4.93 4.10 16.08
C TRP A 342 5.54 3.48 17.33
N LEU A 343 5.55 2.15 17.42
CA LEU A 343 6.08 1.44 18.57
C LEU A 343 7.60 1.57 18.67
N ALA A 344 8.34 1.47 17.56
CA ALA A 344 9.80 1.66 17.55
C ALA A 344 10.21 3.07 18.02
N VAL A 345 9.49 4.11 17.59
CA VAL A 345 9.73 5.49 18.04
C VAL A 345 9.40 5.65 19.52
N THR A 346 8.26 5.12 19.96
CA THR A 346 7.83 5.11 21.37
C THR A 346 8.89 4.48 22.26
N ARG A 347 9.39 3.31 21.86
CA ARG A 347 10.43 2.57 22.59
C ARG A 347 11.70 3.40 22.77
N TRP A 348 12.14 4.08 21.73
CA TRP A 348 13.30 4.96 21.81
C TRP A 348 13.07 6.13 22.78
N LEU A 349 11.93 6.81 22.67
CA LEU A 349 11.57 7.94 23.52
C LEU A 349 11.50 7.51 24.99
N HIS A 350 10.83 6.39 25.26
CA HIS A 350 10.69 5.82 26.60
C HIS A 350 12.06 5.49 27.23
N ARG A 351 12.93 4.79 26.49
CA ARG A 351 14.30 4.45 26.95
C ARG A 351 15.16 5.67 27.27
N ASN A 352 14.96 6.78 26.55
CA ASN A 352 15.69 8.02 26.76
C ASN A 352 14.95 9.01 27.69
N ARG A 353 13.91 8.55 28.41
CA ARG A 353 13.16 9.31 29.41
C ARG A 353 12.39 10.53 28.85
N TYR A 354 12.08 10.55 27.56
CA TYR A 354 11.17 11.53 26.96
C TYR A 354 9.72 11.09 27.13
N LYS A 355 9.24 11.11 28.36
CA LYS A 355 7.97 10.48 28.75
C LYS A 355 6.76 11.08 28.03
N ASP A 356 6.70 12.41 27.90
CA ASP A 356 5.56 13.08 27.26
C ASP A 356 5.43 12.69 25.79
N LEU A 357 6.55 12.75 25.06
CA LEU A 357 6.58 12.33 23.66
C LEU A 357 6.33 10.83 23.53
N ALA A 358 6.88 10.01 24.41
CA ALA A 358 6.62 8.56 24.42
C ALA A 358 5.15 8.27 24.65
N ALA A 359 4.47 8.96 25.58
CA ALA A 359 3.05 8.83 25.82
C ALA A 359 2.24 9.19 24.57
N LEU A 360 2.55 10.32 23.94
CA LEU A 360 1.86 10.76 22.71
C LEU A 360 2.03 9.76 21.57
N THR A 361 3.25 9.31 21.27
CA THR A 361 3.48 8.33 20.21
C THR A 361 2.89 6.96 20.54
N PHE A 362 2.84 6.59 21.83
CA PHE A 362 2.20 5.36 22.26
C PHE A 362 0.68 5.42 22.12
N HIS A 363 0.06 6.58 22.38
CA HIS A 363 -1.39 6.75 22.19
C HIS A 363 -1.81 6.65 20.72
N GLU A 364 -0.96 7.06 19.77
CA GLU A 364 -1.17 6.78 18.34
C GLU A 364 -1.15 5.28 18.03
N TYR A 365 -0.17 4.54 18.59
CA TYR A 365 -0.10 3.08 18.51
C TYR A 365 -1.34 2.40 19.14
N LEU A 366 -1.73 2.82 20.34
CA LEU A 366 -2.89 2.31 21.07
C LEU A 366 -4.19 2.56 20.30
N SER A 367 -4.35 3.77 19.74
CA SER A 367 -5.53 4.13 18.94
C SER A 367 -5.71 3.19 17.75
N LEU A 368 -4.62 2.88 17.03
CA LEU A 368 -4.65 1.92 15.92
C LEU A 368 -4.92 0.50 16.41
N SER A 369 -4.23 0.07 17.49
CA SER A 369 -4.39 -1.26 18.07
C SER A 369 -5.82 -1.53 18.54
N ASN A 370 -6.43 -0.57 19.23
CA ASN A 370 -7.81 -0.63 19.70
C ASN A 370 -8.80 -0.69 18.54
N ARG A 371 -8.60 0.10 17.47
CA ARG A 371 -9.45 0.00 16.28
C ARG A 371 -9.37 -1.39 15.65
N LEU A 372 -8.16 -1.88 15.41
CA LEU A 372 -7.91 -3.20 14.81
C LEU A 372 -8.49 -4.36 15.61
N SER A 373 -8.46 -4.27 16.93
CA SER A 373 -8.94 -5.33 17.83
C SER A 373 -10.39 -5.14 18.27
N LEU A 374 -11.10 -4.09 17.81
CA LEU A 374 -12.40 -3.70 18.36
C LEU A 374 -12.37 -3.53 19.88
N ASN A 375 -11.34 -2.86 20.39
CA ASN A 375 -11.04 -2.62 21.81
C ASN A 375 -10.78 -3.91 22.63
N GLN A 376 -10.59 -5.06 22.00
CA GLN A 376 -10.27 -6.31 22.71
C GLN A 376 -8.80 -6.37 23.15
N SER A 377 -7.92 -5.67 22.45
CA SER A 377 -6.49 -5.64 22.73
C SER A 377 -5.90 -4.25 22.46
N GLN A 378 -5.12 -3.78 23.43
CA GLN A 378 -4.32 -2.56 23.33
C GLN A 378 -2.98 -2.78 22.61
N ASP A 379 -2.65 -4.03 22.26
CA ASP A 379 -1.36 -4.40 21.71
C ASP A 379 -1.54 -5.33 20.49
N ALA A 380 -1.84 -4.72 19.34
CA ALA A 380 -2.06 -5.45 18.09
C ALA A 380 -0.81 -6.23 17.65
N LEU A 381 0.39 -5.71 17.92
CA LEU A 381 1.64 -6.40 17.60
C LEU A 381 2.04 -7.46 18.63
N GLY A 382 1.51 -7.40 19.85
CA GLY A 382 1.79 -8.37 20.91
C GLY A 382 3.16 -8.26 21.55
N VAL A 383 3.88 -7.17 21.33
CA VAL A 383 5.25 -6.94 21.85
C VAL A 383 5.36 -5.63 22.65
N ALA A 384 4.23 -5.05 23.05
CA ALA A 384 4.14 -3.80 23.81
C ALA A 384 3.51 -3.98 25.22
N SER A 385 3.40 -5.22 25.70
CA SER A 385 2.74 -5.57 26.97
C SER A 385 3.33 -4.89 28.22
N ASP A 386 4.59 -4.48 28.19
CA ASP A 386 5.23 -3.71 29.25
C ASP A 386 4.88 -2.21 29.17
N LEU A 387 4.66 -1.67 27.98
CA LEU A 387 4.24 -0.27 27.78
C LEU A 387 2.76 -0.05 28.09
N THR A 388 1.90 -1.06 27.88
CA THR A 388 0.47 -0.98 28.23
C THR A 388 0.23 -0.96 29.75
N LYS A 389 1.20 -1.43 30.54
CA LYS A 389 1.14 -1.42 32.02
C LYS A 389 1.57 -0.09 32.63
N ILE A 390 2.13 0.82 31.83
CA ILE A 390 2.59 2.13 32.32
C ILE A 390 1.37 3.05 32.48
N ASP A 391 1.19 3.59 33.68
CA ASP A 391 0.31 4.75 33.87
C ASP A 391 1.01 5.98 33.30
N TRP A 392 0.72 6.29 32.04
CA TRP A 392 1.35 7.41 31.35
C TRP A 392 0.97 8.75 31.96
N VAL A 393 -0.23 8.89 32.53
CA VAL A 393 -0.70 10.15 33.14
C VAL A 393 0.08 10.45 34.41
N GLN A 394 0.34 9.44 35.26
CA GLN A 394 1.20 9.61 36.44
C GLN A 394 2.68 9.87 36.11
N LYS A 395 3.10 9.62 34.86
CA LYS A 395 4.49 9.76 34.43
C LYS A 395 4.77 11.13 33.79
N LEU A 396 3.75 11.83 33.32
CA LEU A 396 3.75 13.26 32.97
C LEU A 396 3.91 14.09 34.26
#